data_AF-A0A349WZ37-F1
#
_entry.id   AF-A0A349WZ37-F1
#
_cell.length_a   1.000
_cell.length_b   1.000
_cell.length_c   1.000
_cell.angle_alpha   90.00
_cell.angle_beta   90.00
_cell.angle_gamma   90.00
#
_symmetry.space_group_name_H-M   'P 1'
#
loop_
_entity.id
_entity.type
_entity.pdbx_description
1 polymer ?
#
loop_
_entity_poly.entity_id
_entity_poly.type
_entity_poly.pdbx_seq_one_letter_code
_entity_poly.pdbx_strand_id
1 'polypeptide(L)'
;MTNTKNKIEQGKLLGGGPGDLPIVHTLYHTYCQWSEMLMKFPKVQRYTLGETISRNLLMALELLLAAASMSNHAEKLTRLFAVSGKIDLLKLLIRLSKDSKCLPNEKYLKLESLLIDAGKMLGGWIKNLEQHKGAL
;
A
#
# COMPACT_ATOMS: atom_id res chain seq x y z
N MET A 1 -16.81 22.15 16.79
CA MET A 1 -15.40 21.94 16.44
C MET A 1 -15.25 20.58 15.78
N THR A 2 -15.58 20.51 14.49
CA THR A 2 -15.59 19.25 13.74
C THR A 2 -14.90 19.49 12.41
N ASN A 3 -14.06 18.51 12.06
CA ASN A 3 -13.65 18.19 10.70
C ASN A 3 -12.42 18.90 10.10
N THR A 4 -11.24 18.63 10.66
CA THR A 4 -9.96 18.75 9.93
C THR A 4 -9.44 17.38 9.45
N LYS A 5 -10.05 16.27 9.88
CA LYS A 5 -9.57 14.91 9.58
C LYS A 5 -10.05 14.32 8.25
N ASN A 6 -11.13 14.82 7.63
CA ASN A 6 -11.58 14.33 6.30
C ASN A 6 -11.00 15.11 5.11
N LYS A 7 -10.13 16.11 5.31
CA LYS A 7 -9.66 16.96 4.20
C LYS A 7 -8.43 16.40 3.47
N ILE A 8 -7.78 15.38 4.03
CA ILE A 8 -6.61 14.71 3.39
C ILE A 8 -7.08 13.64 2.38
N GLU A 9 -8.35 13.23 2.41
CA GLU A 9 -8.84 12.07 1.66
C GLU A 9 -9.20 12.35 0.19
N GLN A 10 -9.08 13.59 -0.32
CA GLN A 10 -9.47 13.93 -1.70
C GLN A 10 -8.55 14.95 -2.42
N GLY A 11 -7.38 15.25 -1.84
CA GLY A 11 -6.40 16.15 -2.48
C GLY A 11 -5.50 15.37 -3.45
N LYS A 12 -5.21 15.94 -4.62
CA LYS A 12 -4.20 15.38 -5.54
C LYS A 12 -2.86 15.23 -4.83
N LEU A 13 -2.23 14.05 -4.92
CA LEU A 13 -0.92 13.83 -4.28
C LEU A 13 0.21 14.52 -5.06
N LEU A 14 0.15 14.47 -6.39
CA LEU A 14 1.19 15.00 -7.28
C LEU A 14 0.65 16.02 -8.30
N GLY A 15 -0.60 16.47 -8.15
CA GLY A 15 -1.22 17.45 -9.07
C GLY A 15 -1.72 16.86 -10.41
N GLY A 16 -1.48 15.58 -10.66
CA GLY A 16 -1.91 14.84 -11.84
C GLY A 16 -1.16 13.50 -12.01
N GLY A 17 -1.63 12.66 -12.93
CA GLY A 17 -0.89 11.48 -13.40
C GLY A 17 -0.93 10.27 -12.45
N PRO A 18 0.08 9.38 -12.51
CA PRO A 18 0.14 8.15 -11.71
C PRO A 18 -0.09 8.31 -10.20
N GLY A 19 0.26 9.48 -9.65
CA GLY A 19 0.09 9.79 -8.23
C GLY A 19 -1.36 9.86 -7.78
N ASP A 20 -2.30 10.11 -8.69
CA ASP A 20 -3.71 10.29 -8.39
C ASP A 20 -4.52 8.97 -8.51
N LEU A 21 -3.84 7.83 -8.75
CA LEU A 21 -4.48 6.53 -8.80
C LEU A 21 -5.01 6.12 -7.41
N PRO A 22 -6.25 5.59 -7.28
CA PRO A 22 -6.83 5.23 -5.99
C PRO A 22 -5.97 4.28 -5.14
N ILE A 23 -5.30 3.33 -5.78
CA ILE A 23 -4.39 2.39 -5.12
C ILE A 23 -3.12 3.07 -4.61
N VAL A 24 -2.61 4.10 -5.30
CA VAL A 24 -1.46 4.91 -4.84
C VAL A 24 -1.87 5.68 -3.59
N HIS A 25 -3.03 6.34 -3.59
CA HIS A 25 -3.58 7.02 -2.42
C HIS A 25 -3.74 6.08 -1.22
N THR A 26 -4.25 4.87 -1.47
CA THR A 26 -4.47 3.88 -0.41
C THR A 26 -3.16 3.43 0.24
N LEU A 27 -2.14 3.10 -0.57
CA LEU A 27 -0.82 2.72 -0.04
C LEU A 27 -0.08 3.90 0.61
N TYR A 28 -0.21 5.11 0.06
CA TYR A 28 0.33 6.32 0.67
C TYR A 28 -0.27 6.56 2.06
N HIS A 29 -1.59 6.51 2.17
CA HIS A 29 -2.29 6.66 3.44
C HIS A 29 -1.92 5.57 4.44
N THR A 30 -1.75 4.33 3.96
CA THR A 30 -1.26 3.20 4.77
C THR A 30 0.12 3.52 5.36
N TYR A 31 1.03 4.07 4.57
CA TYR A 31 2.35 4.49 5.02
C TYR A 31 2.29 5.61 6.07
N CYS A 32 1.49 6.65 5.84
CA CYS A 32 1.29 7.72 6.83
C CYS A 32 0.83 7.14 8.17
N GLN A 33 -0.22 6.30 8.15
CA GLN A 33 -0.72 5.66 9.36
C GLN A 33 0.32 4.75 10.03
N TRP A 34 1.08 3.99 9.25
CA TRP A 34 2.17 3.18 9.78
C TRP A 34 3.23 4.02 10.49
N SER A 35 3.67 5.12 9.87
CA SER A 35 4.69 6.01 10.41
C SER A 35 4.29 6.64 11.76
N GLU A 36 3.02 7.03 11.91
CA GLU A 36 2.48 7.55 13.17
C GLU A 36 2.52 6.48 14.28
N MET A 37 2.30 5.21 13.93
CA MET A 37 2.29 4.10 14.88
C MET A 37 3.70 3.67 15.29
N LEU A 38 4.69 3.79 14.39
CA LEU A 38 6.09 3.44 14.68
C LEU A 38 6.66 4.21 15.88
N MET A 39 6.21 5.45 16.10
CA MET A 39 6.64 6.26 17.25
C MET A 39 6.32 5.62 18.60
N LYS A 40 5.39 4.65 18.64
CA LYS A 40 4.98 3.91 19.84
C LYS A 40 5.60 2.51 19.93
N PHE A 41 6.34 2.06 18.91
CA PHE A 41 7.00 0.75 18.95
C PHE A 41 8.14 0.75 19.96
N PRO A 42 8.41 -0.39 20.62
CA PRO A 42 9.63 -0.54 21.39
C PRO A 42 10.86 -0.40 20.48
N LYS A 43 11.97 0.14 21.03
CA LYS A 43 13.11 0.63 20.25
C LYS A 43 13.66 -0.42 19.27
N VAL A 44 13.89 -1.65 19.73
CA VAL A 44 14.46 -2.72 18.90
C VAL A 44 13.53 -3.08 17.74
N GLN A 45 12.24 -3.27 18.04
CA GLN A 45 11.21 -3.66 17.07
C GLN A 45 10.95 -2.56 16.03
N ARG A 46 11.13 -1.29 16.41
CA ARG A 46 11.08 -0.16 15.48
C ARG A 46 12.14 -0.28 14.38
N TYR A 47 13.37 -0.64 14.73
CA TYR A 47 14.48 -0.76 13.76
C TYR A 47 14.52 -2.10 13.04
N THR A 48 13.70 -3.07 13.43
CA THR A 48 13.58 -4.37 12.75
C THR A 48 12.28 -4.45 11.96
N LEU A 49 11.19 -4.88 12.59
CA LEU A 49 9.88 -5.06 11.97
C LEU A 49 9.32 -3.72 11.46
N GLY A 50 9.52 -2.67 12.25
CA GLY A 50 9.09 -1.31 11.95
C GLY A 50 9.60 -0.81 10.59
N GLU A 51 10.92 -0.75 10.50
CA GLU A 51 11.68 -0.34 9.32
C GLU A 51 11.45 -1.29 8.12
N THR A 52 11.32 -2.61 8.36
CA THR A 52 11.05 -3.58 7.28
C THR A 52 9.71 -3.32 6.60
N ILE A 53 8.66 -3.01 7.37
CA ILE A 53 7.34 -2.68 6.82
C ILE A 53 7.39 -1.35 6.08
N SER A 54 8.05 -0.33 6.65
CA SER A 54 8.24 0.97 5.98
C SER A 54 8.90 0.81 4.61
N ARG A 55 9.97 0.01 4.53
CA ARG A 55 10.68 -0.25 3.28
C ARG A 55 9.77 -0.94 2.27
N ASN A 56 9.01 -1.96 2.67
CA ASN A 56 8.14 -2.69 1.75
C ASN A 56 6.94 -1.85 1.27
N LEU A 57 6.42 -0.93 2.09
CA LEU A 57 5.40 0.03 1.65
C LEU A 57 5.94 0.99 0.60
N LEU A 58 7.15 1.55 0.81
CA LEU A 58 7.80 2.42 -0.16
C LEU A 58 8.12 1.70 -1.47
N MET A 59 8.63 0.46 -1.39
CA MET A 59 8.87 -0.36 -2.59
C MET A 59 7.57 -0.67 -3.35
N ALA A 60 6.46 -0.93 -2.65
CA ALA A 60 5.17 -1.15 -3.30
C ALA A 60 4.70 0.11 -4.05
N LEU A 61 4.84 1.29 -3.45
CA LEU A 61 4.55 2.57 -4.09
C LEU A 61 5.44 2.83 -5.31
N GLU A 62 6.75 2.60 -5.19
CA GLU A 62 7.70 2.74 -6.29
C GLU A 62 7.33 1.85 -7.48
N LEU A 63 7.10 0.56 -7.24
CA LEU A 63 6.71 -0.41 -8.27
C LEU A 63 5.38 -0.03 -8.94
N LEU A 64 4.43 0.47 -8.16
CA LEU A 64 3.11 0.87 -8.64
C LEU A 64 3.16 2.11 -9.53
N LEU A 65 3.93 3.13 -9.14
CA LEU A 65 4.16 4.35 -9.92
C LEU A 65 4.92 4.03 -11.21
N ALA A 66 5.91 3.13 -11.15
CA ALA A 66 6.62 2.64 -12.32
C ALA A 66 5.65 1.94 -13.28
N ALA A 67 4.83 1.00 -12.79
CA ALA A 67 3.85 0.28 -13.59
C ALA A 67 2.85 1.24 -14.26
N ALA A 68 2.34 2.23 -13.52
CA ALA A 68 1.40 3.22 -14.04
C ALA A 68 1.93 3.97 -15.26
N SER A 69 3.23 4.27 -15.27
CA SER A 69 3.92 5.02 -16.33
C SER A 69 4.35 4.17 -17.53
N MET A 70 4.20 2.84 -17.46
CA MET A 70 4.57 1.93 -18.54
C MET A 70 3.49 1.81 -19.61
N SER A 71 3.93 1.81 -20.87
CA SER A 71 3.12 1.52 -22.06
C SER A 71 3.06 0.03 -22.40
N ASN A 72 4.14 -0.74 -22.15
CA ASN A 72 4.18 -2.17 -22.41
C ASN A 72 3.32 -2.94 -21.40
N HIS A 73 2.24 -3.58 -21.87
CA HIS A 73 1.31 -4.35 -21.04
C HIS A 73 1.97 -5.52 -20.30
N ALA A 74 2.90 -6.24 -20.92
CA ALA A 74 3.54 -7.42 -20.31
C ALA A 74 4.47 -7.03 -19.15
N GLU A 75 5.24 -5.96 -19.33
CA GLU A 75 6.10 -5.41 -18.27
C GLU A 75 5.27 -4.81 -17.14
N LYS A 76 4.18 -4.11 -17.50
CA LYS A 76 3.21 -3.56 -16.53
C LYS A 76 2.62 -4.66 -15.66
N LEU A 77 2.14 -5.76 -16.25
CA LEU A 77 1.63 -6.91 -15.51
C LEU A 77 2.69 -7.51 -14.57
N THR A 78 3.92 -7.69 -15.07
CA THR A 78 5.04 -8.18 -14.24
C THR A 78 5.26 -7.31 -13.00
N ARG A 79 5.22 -5.98 -13.15
CA ARG A 79 5.33 -5.04 -12.03
C ARG A 79 4.14 -5.13 -11.07
N LEU A 80 2.91 -5.20 -11.60
CA LEU A 80 1.71 -5.31 -10.77
C LEU A 80 1.67 -6.62 -9.97
N PHE A 81 2.12 -7.74 -10.53
CA PHE A 81 2.28 -8.99 -9.77
C PHE A 81 3.33 -8.85 -8.65
N ALA A 82 4.42 -8.13 -8.91
CA ALA A 82 5.39 -7.83 -7.86
C ALA A 82 4.78 -6.96 -6.74
N VAL A 83 3.95 -5.96 -7.07
CA VAL A 83 3.18 -5.19 -6.08
C VAL A 83 2.25 -6.11 -5.27
N SER A 84 1.60 -7.08 -5.93
CA SER A 84 0.70 -8.04 -5.25
C SER A 84 1.45 -8.83 -4.18
N GLY A 85 2.62 -9.39 -4.53
CA GLY A 85 3.46 -10.09 -3.57
C GLY A 85 3.92 -9.21 -2.41
N LYS A 86 4.16 -7.91 -2.64
CA LYS A 86 4.46 -6.95 -1.57
C LYS A 86 3.26 -6.72 -0.66
N ILE A 87 2.05 -6.57 -1.19
CA ILE A 87 0.83 -6.42 -0.38
C ILE A 87 0.60 -7.65 0.49
N ASP A 88 0.81 -8.86 -0.04
CA ASP A 88 0.71 -10.10 0.74
C ASP A 88 1.72 -10.17 1.88
N LEU A 89 2.98 -9.83 1.59
CA LEU A 89 4.01 -9.73 2.63
C LEU A 89 3.65 -8.68 3.69
N LEU A 90 3.14 -7.51 3.29
CA LEU A 90 2.75 -6.44 4.20
C LEU A 90 1.62 -6.89 5.14
N LYS A 91 0.60 -7.60 4.63
CA LYS A 91 -0.48 -8.16 5.48
C LYS A 91 0.10 -9.09 6.55
N LEU A 92 1.03 -9.97 6.17
CA LEU A 92 1.69 -10.88 7.11
C LEU A 92 2.51 -10.13 8.17
N LEU A 93 3.30 -9.13 7.76
CA LEU A 93 4.14 -8.36 8.67
C LEU A 93 3.32 -7.48 9.64
N ILE A 94 2.18 -6.95 9.18
CA ILE A 94 1.23 -6.21 10.03
C ILE A 94 0.58 -7.12 11.07
N ARG A 95 0.18 -8.34 10.68
CA ARG A 95 -0.25 -9.37 11.64
C ARG A 95 0.87 -9.72 12.63
N LEU A 96 2.08 -9.93 12.15
CA LEU A 96 3.23 -10.23 13.01
C LEU A 96 3.49 -9.10 14.02
N SER A 97 3.29 -7.84 13.63
CA SER A 97 3.42 -6.69 14.54
C SER A 97 2.40 -6.72 15.67
N LYS A 98 1.17 -7.17 15.39
CA LYS A 98 0.14 -7.41 16.42
C LYS A 98 0.53 -8.56 17.33
N ASP A 99 0.91 -9.70 16.77
CA ASP A 99 1.23 -10.91 17.53
C ASP A 99 2.49 -10.73 18.40
N SER A 100 3.40 -9.86 17.95
CA SER A 100 4.59 -9.41 18.70
C SER A 100 4.27 -8.31 19.73
N LYS A 101 2.99 -8.01 19.96
CA LYS A 101 2.49 -6.96 20.89
C LYS A 101 3.04 -5.55 20.61
N CYS A 102 3.52 -5.30 19.40
CA CYS A 102 3.98 -3.97 18.97
C CYS A 102 2.82 -3.08 18.52
N LEU A 103 1.73 -3.70 18.07
CA LEU A 103 0.58 -3.01 17.49
C LEU A 103 -0.72 -3.42 18.21
N PRO A 104 -1.52 -2.47 18.73
CA PRO A 104 -2.84 -2.76 19.28
C PRO A 104 -3.79 -3.33 18.22
N ASN A 105 -4.73 -4.19 18.63
CA ASN A 105 -5.64 -4.88 17.71
C ASN A 105 -6.45 -3.92 16.81
N GLU A 106 -6.93 -2.80 17.36
CA GLU A 106 -7.65 -1.76 16.60
C GLU A 106 -6.81 -1.20 15.44
N LYS A 107 -5.52 -0.96 15.70
CA LYS A 107 -4.58 -0.42 14.71
C LYS A 107 -4.20 -1.44 13.65
N TYR A 108 -4.04 -2.70 14.07
CA TYR A 108 -3.89 -3.84 13.17
C TYR A 108 -5.06 -3.94 12.19
N LEU A 109 -6.30 -4.00 12.69
CA LEU A 109 -7.49 -4.13 11.84
C LEU A 109 -7.61 -2.99 10.84
N LYS A 110 -7.28 -1.77 11.25
CA LYS A 110 -7.27 -0.60 10.37
C LYS A 110 -6.26 -0.75 9.24
N LEU A 111 -5.00 -1.08 9.54
CA LEU A 111 -3.97 -1.26 8.51
C LEU A 111 -4.25 -2.45 7.60
N GLU A 112 -4.72 -3.56 8.16
CA GLU A 112 -5.09 -4.75 7.39
C GLU A 112 -6.22 -4.45 6.41
N SER A 113 -7.24 -3.69 6.83
CA SER A 113 -8.34 -3.28 5.95
C SER A 113 -7.87 -2.47 4.74
N LEU A 114 -6.95 -1.51 4.96
CA LEU A 114 -6.36 -0.71 3.88
C LEU A 114 -5.56 -1.56 2.89
N LEU A 115 -4.80 -2.55 3.39
CA LEU A 115 -4.04 -3.46 2.54
C LEU A 115 -4.94 -4.43 1.76
N ILE A 116 -6.05 -4.87 2.35
CA ILE A 116 -7.07 -5.68 1.65
C ILE A 116 -7.69 -4.88 0.51
N ASP A 117 -8.06 -3.62 0.75
CA ASP A 117 -8.65 -2.78 -0.28
C ASP A 117 -7.65 -2.43 -1.38
N ALA A 118 -6.38 -2.15 -1.04
CA ALA A 118 -5.31 -2.03 -2.03
C ALA A 118 -5.17 -3.30 -2.88
N GLY A 119 -5.27 -4.48 -2.27
CA GLY A 119 -5.25 -5.77 -2.98
C GLY A 119 -6.42 -5.94 -3.95
N LYS A 120 -7.64 -5.54 -3.57
CA LYS A 120 -8.82 -5.56 -4.46
C LYS A 120 -8.64 -4.62 -5.66
N MET A 121 -8.17 -3.39 -5.41
CA MET A 121 -7.89 -2.42 -6.48
C MET A 121 -6.83 -2.95 -7.45
N LEU A 122 -5.77 -3.56 -6.91
CA LEU A 122 -4.70 -4.16 -7.72
C LEU A 122 -5.22 -5.32 -8.58
N GLY A 123 -5.99 -6.23 -7.98
CA GLY A 123 -6.57 -7.37 -8.69
C GLY A 123 -7.50 -6.94 -9.82
N GLY A 124 -8.30 -5.89 -9.61
CA GLY A 124 -9.12 -5.28 -10.67
C GLY A 124 -8.27 -4.76 -11.84
N TRP A 125 -7.15 -4.11 -11.55
CA TRP A 125 -6.24 -3.60 -12.57
C TRP A 125 -5.55 -4.73 -13.36
N ILE A 126 -5.04 -5.75 -12.66
CA ILE A 126 -4.41 -6.92 -13.29
C ILE A 126 -5.42 -7.61 -14.22
N LYS A 127 -6.63 -7.90 -13.71
CA LYS A 127 -7.68 -8.56 -14.49
C LYS A 127 -8.05 -7.77 -15.75
N ASN A 128 -8.14 -6.45 -15.66
CA ASN A 128 -8.41 -5.60 -16.81
C ASN A 128 -7.31 -5.73 -17.88
N LEU A 129 -6.03 -5.69 -17.49
CA LEU A 129 -4.91 -5.82 -18.41
C LEU A 129 -4.82 -7.21 -19.05
N GLU A 130 -5.13 -8.27 -18.31
CA GLU A 130 -5.15 -9.65 -18.82
C GLU A 130 -6.27 -9.86 -19.86
N GLN A 131 -7.46 -9.32 -19.61
CA GLN A 131 -8.59 -9.40 -20.54
C GLN A 131 -8.31 -8.70 -21.87
N HIS A 132 -7.61 -7.57 -21.85
CA HIS A 132 -7.22 -6.85 -23.07
C HIS A 132 -6.11 -7.55 -23.88
N LYS A 133 -5.39 -8.52 -23.29
CA LYS A 133 -4.37 -9.31 -23.99
C LYS A 133 -4.97 -10.39 -24.89
N GLY A 134 -6.21 -10.81 -24.64
CA GLY A 134 -6.92 -11.83 -25.44
C GLY A 134 -7.74 -11.27 -26.61
N ALA A 135 -7.68 -9.96 -26.87
CA ALA A 135 -8.43 -9.27 -27.92
C ALA A 135 -7.58 -8.82 -29.12
N LEU A 136 -6.32 -9.27 -29.19
CA LEU A 136 -5.36 -9.07 -30.28
C LEU A 136 -4.85 -10.44 -30.77
#